data_AF-A0A6I0ED05-F1
#
_entry.id   AF-A0A6I0ED05-F1
#
_cell.length_a   1.000
_cell.length_b   1.000
_cell.length_c   1.000
_cell.angle_alpha   90.00
_cell.angle_beta   90.00
_cell.angle_gamma   90.00
#
_symmetry.space_group_name_H-M   'P 1'
#
loop_
_entity.id
_entity.type
_entity.pdbx_description
1 polymer ?
#
loop_
_entity_poly.entity_id
_entity_poly.type
_entity_poly.pdbx_seq_one_letter_code
_entity_poly.pdbx_strand_id
1 'polypeptide(L)'
;MASSIPWSASLALAPIPQRPEQIGTGEMLEAAPATQVPSLSILWLSAVPAPSFRPSFAQLLVGEKARPDAVVVGGVRDRELLSTWLSKAAAAVVPMIDTSEGTVTGADLSLPLVSAEGFELALAALRPVIERVRTLPATYFQSTDPGLWLLARLATREMALEPQRDVGAKATVRYAQTSMLPNLLASAERLYRSEHLERHFFDRLNLCPSCSSARLLVREECRSCRSSDVVEEPIIHHLRCAYQGPERDFRDGRHLTCPKCRNRLEHFSVDYDKPGILTVCNSCGHTSGEPAVGFVCLDCASKGDANLLRPQIIYSYALTELGRQAVFNAFAESDGETESQRLRRTVRQFVAEHRALAIPCAILVVELHPARVGGELGGGDD
;
A
#
# COMPACT_ATOMS: atom_id res chain seq x y z
N MET A 1 9.12 -39.39 -18.80
CA MET A 1 7.87 -38.81 -18.26
C MET A 1 8.00 -37.30 -18.31
N ALA A 2 7.55 -36.72 -19.40
CA ALA A 2 7.49 -35.28 -19.63
C ALA A 2 6.11 -35.02 -20.24
N SER A 3 5.22 -34.38 -19.50
CA SER A 3 3.88 -34.02 -19.97
C SER A 3 3.81 -32.52 -20.20
N SER A 4 4.11 -32.11 -21.42
CA SER A 4 3.79 -30.79 -21.97
C SER A 4 2.34 -30.82 -22.46
N ILE A 5 1.47 -30.09 -21.77
CA ILE A 5 0.08 -29.83 -22.22
C ILE A 5 0.10 -28.54 -23.05
N PRO A 6 -0.45 -28.53 -24.28
CA PRO A 6 -0.56 -27.33 -25.10
C PRO A 6 -1.81 -26.52 -24.71
N TRP A 7 -1.63 -25.22 -24.45
CA TRP A 7 -2.73 -24.25 -24.39
C TRP A 7 -3.08 -23.78 -25.80
N SER A 8 -4.25 -24.17 -26.30
CA SER A 8 -4.99 -23.44 -27.31
C SER A 8 -6.46 -23.40 -26.93
N ALA A 9 -6.93 -22.23 -26.49
CA ALA A 9 -8.35 -21.95 -26.33
C ALA A 9 -8.69 -20.75 -27.21
N SER A 10 -9.41 -21.04 -28.29
CA SER A 10 -9.97 -20.09 -29.24
C SER A 10 -10.97 -19.17 -28.57
N LEU A 11 -10.77 -17.86 -28.72
CA LEU A 11 -11.77 -16.83 -28.43
C LEU A 11 -12.91 -16.91 -29.45
N ALA A 12 -14.07 -17.40 -29.01
CA ALA A 12 -15.32 -17.29 -29.76
C ALA A 12 -15.86 -15.85 -29.65
N LEU A 13 -15.93 -15.16 -30.77
CA LEU A 13 -16.56 -13.83 -30.90
C LEU A 13 -18.08 -13.98 -30.81
N ALA A 14 -18.71 -13.24 -29.90
CA ALA A 14 -20.16 -13.13 -29.79
C ALA A 14 -20.75 -12.33 -30.98
N PRO A 15 -21.96 -12.66 -31.47
CA PRO A 15 -22.56 -12.01 -32.63
C PRO A 15 -23.07 -10.59 -32.32
N ILE A 16 -22.93 -9.73 -33.32
CA ILE A 16 -23.36 -8.32 -33.35
C ILE A 16 -24.90 -8.25 -33.36
N PRO A 17 -25.56 -7.48 -32.47
CA PRO A 17 -27.01 -7.33 -32.50
C PRO A 17 -27.47 -6.51 -33.72
N GLN A 18 -28.50 -6.99 -34.40
CA GLN A 18 -29.09 -6.36 -35.57
C GLN A 18 -29.94 -5.12 -35.22
N ARG A 19 -30.02 -4.18 -36.17
CA ARG A 19 -30.81 -2.94 -36.11
C ARG A 19 -32.30 -3.23 -35.80
N PRO A 20 -32.97 -2.42 -34.97
CA PRO A 20 -34.41 -2.51 -34.79
C PRO A 20 -35.16 -1.94 -36.01
N GLU A 21 -36.21 -2.65 -36.40
CA GLU A 21 -37.19 -2.31 -37.45
C GLU A 21 -38.05 -1.09 -37.07
N GLN A 22 -38.56 -0.43 -38.10
CA GLN A 22 -39.39 0.77 -38.04
C GLN A 22 -40.68 0.54 -37.25
N ILE A 23 -40.97 1.40 -36.27
CA ILE A 23 -42.26 1.48 -35.60
C ILE A 23 -42.99 2.72 -36.10
N GLY A 24 -44.28 2.52 -36.41
CA GLY A 24 -45.16 3.46 -37.09
C GLY A 24 -45.52 4.72 -36.31
N THR A 25 -46.08 5.64 -37.07
CA THR A 25 -46.58 6.96 -36.69
C THR A 25 -47.76 6.91 -35.70
N GLY A 26 -47.69 7.76 -34.67
CA GLY A 26 -48.85 8.48 -34.15
C GLY A 26 -49.43 7.97 -32.82
N GLU A 27 -48.96 8.55 -31.71
CA GLU A 27 -49.81 9.05 -30.63
C GLU A 27 -48.96 9.98 -29.73
N MET A 28 -49.34 11.26 -29.65
CA MET A 28 -48.74 12.23 -28.75
C MET A 28 -49.10 11.85 -27.31
N LEU A 29 -48.21 11.12 -26.62
CA LEU A 29 -48.23 11.07 -25.16
C LEU A 29 -47.86 12.46 -24.64
N GLU A 30 -48.78 13.09 -23.91
CA GLU A 30 -48.52 14.29 -23.12
C GLU A 30 -47.29 14.05 -22.24
N ALA A 31 -46.31 14.95 -22.35
CA ALA A 31 -45.10 14.92 -21.56
C ALA A 31 -45.47 15.02 -20.08
N ALA A 32 -45.18 13.96 -19.32
CA ALA A 32 -45.17 14.01 -17.86
C ALA A 32 -44.32 15.22 -17.41
N PRO A 33 -44.74 15.99 -16.40
CA PRO A 33 -44.00 17.16 -15.95
C PRO A 33 -42.58 16.74 -15.58
N ALA A 34 -41.60 17.48 -16.11
CA ALA A 34 -40.18 17.25 -15.86
C ALA A 34 -39.93 17.12 -14.36
N THR A 35 -39.78 15.89 -13.87
CA THR A 35 -39.33 15.60 -12.51
C THR A 35 -37.99 16.31 -12.33
N GLN A 36 -37.99 17.32 -11.48
CA GLN A 36 -36.87 18.18 -11.19
C GLN A 36 -35.71 17.31 -10.67
N VAL A 37 -34.71 17.04 -11.52
CA VAL A 37 -33.52 16.28 -11.13
C VAL A 37 -32.86 17.07 -10.00
N PRO A 38 -32.60 16.48 -8.82
CA PRO A 38 -32.00 17.22 -7.71
C PRO A 38 -30.66 17.79 -8.16
N SER A 39 -30.48 19.11 -8.03
CA SER A 39 -29.25 19.77 -8.41
C SER A 39 -28.08 19.19 -7.61
N LEU A 40 -26.99 18.87 -8.29
CA LEU A 40 -25.74 18.43 -7.67
C LEU A 40 -24.92 19.66 -7.28
N SER A 41 -24.38 19.68 -6.07
CA SER A 41 -23.45 20.70 -5.62
C SER A 41 -22.01 20.23 -5.85
N ILE A 42 -21.23 20.98 -6.61
CA ILE A 42 -19.86 20.60 -6.97
C ILE A 42 -18.89 21.64 -6.43
N LEU A 43 -17.92 21.21 -5.63
CA LEU A 43 -16.79 22.04 -5.22
C LEU A 43 -15.66 21.89 -6.24
N TRP A 44 -15.33 22.99 -6.91
CA TRP A 44 -14.26 23.01 -7.91
C TRP A 44 -13.03 23.72 -7.37
N LEU A 45 -11.95 22.96 -7.18
CA LEU A 45 -10.66 23.49 -6.74
C LEU A 45 -9.59 23.45 -7.83
N SER A 46 -9.86 22.79 -8.97
CA SER A 46 -8.91 22.70 -10.07
C SER A 46 -8.54 24.08 -10.62
N ALA A 47 -7.23 24.35 -10.70
CA ALA A 47 -6.68 25.55 -11.34
C ALA A 47 -6.87 25.54 -12.87
N VAL A 48 -7.19 24.39 -13.46
CA VAL A 48 -7.76 24.34 -14.81
C VAL A 48 -9.06 25.15 -14.74
N PRO A 49 -9.21 26.22 -15.54
CA PRO A 49 -10.42 27.02 -15.49
C PRO A 49 -11.60 26.08 -15.64
N ALA A 50 -12.56 26.17 -14.71
CA ALA A 50 -13.83 25.48 -14.88
C ALA A 50 -14.26 25.74 -16.32
N PRO A 51 -14.58 24.70 -17.11
CA PRO A 51 -15.03 24.92 -18.46
C PRO A 51 -16.14 25.98 -18.41
N SER A 52 -16.24 26.84 -19.43
CA SER A 52 -17.34 27.82 -19.53
C SER A 52 -18.72 27.16 -19.42
N PHE A 53 -18.75 25.84 -19.53
CA PHE A 53 -19.83 24.92 -19.27
C PHE A 53 -20.17 24.76 -17.78
N ARG A 54 -21.42 25.10 -17.43
CA ARG A 54 -22.07 24.70 -16.18
C ARG A 54 -23.19 23.72 -16.52
N PRO A 55 -23.12 22.44 -16.09
CA PRO A 55 -24.22 21.52 -16.30
C PRO A 55 -25.49 22.12 -15.67
N SER A 56 -26.61 22.11 -16.38
CA SER A 56 -27.87 22.68 -15.88
C SER A 56 -28.38 22.01 -14.59
N PHE A 57 -27.95 20.77 -14.36
CA PHE A 57 -28.26 19.97 -13.18
C PHE A 57 -27.20 20.07 -12.06
N ALA A 58 -26.17 20.93 -12.19
CA ALA A 58 -25.11 21.06 -11.21
C ALA A 58 -24.79 22.53 -10.87
N GLN A 59 -24.75 22.85 -9.58
CA GLN A 59 -24.32 24.14 -9.06
C GLN A 59 -22.86 24.08 -8.63
N LEU A 60 -22.06 25.03 -9.12
CA LEU A 60 -20.68 25.23 -8.67
C LEU A 60 -20.68 26.02 -7.35
N LEU A 61 -20.15 25.43 -6.29
CA LEU A 61 -20.01 26.12 -5.01
C LEU A 61 -18.72 26.95 -4.99
N VAL A 62 -18.86 28.25 -4.69
CA VAL A 62 -17.76 29.18 -4.45
C VAL A 62 -18.09 29.94 -3.16
N GLY A 63 -17.33 29.72 -2.08
CA GLY A 63 -17.45 30.53 -0.86
C GLY A 63 -18.47 30.09 0.20
N GLU A 64 -19.17 28.96 0.03
CA GLU A 64 -20.12 28.44 1.04
C GLU A 64 -19.60 27.18 1.74
N LYS A 65 -19.68 27.14 3.08
CA LYS A 65 -19.38 25.94 3.89
C LYS A 65 -20.56 24.99 3.93
N ALA A 66 -20.92 24.42 2.78
CA ALA A 66 -21.86 23.31 2.67
C ALA A 66 -21.11 22.06 2.18
N ARG A 67 -21.60 20.86 2.55
CA ARG A 67 -21.02 19.61 2.03
C ARG A 67 -21.40 19.46 0.56
N PRO A 68 -20.44 19.48 -0.38
CA PRO A 68 -20.73 19.26 -1.79
C PRO A 68 -21.08 17.79 -2.04
N ASP A 69 -21.76 17.54 -3.15
CA ASP A 69 -22.04 16.19 -3.66
C ASP A 69 -20.82 15.57 -4.33
N ALA A 70 -19.95 16.37 -4.94
CA ALA A 70 -18.66 15.92 -5.45
C ALA A 70 -17.62 17.05 -5.46
N VAL A 71 -16.36 16.66 -5.57
CA VAL A 71 -15.20 17.57 -5.61
C VAL A 71 -14.41 17.32 -6.89
N VAL A 72 -13.95 18.40 -7.52
CA VAL A 72 -13.01 18.36 -8.65
C VAL A 72 -11.68 18.98 -8.22
N VAL A 73 -10.58 18.23 -8.42
CA VAL A 73 -9.21 18.67 -8.11
C VAL A 73 -8.33 18.55 -9.35
N GLY A 74 -7.37 19.46 -9.50
CA GLY A 74 -6.41 19.52 -10.60
C GLY A 74 -4.98 19.10 -10.21
N GLY A 75 -4.82 18.44 -9.06
CA GLY A 75 -3.55 17.90 -8.61
C GLY A 75 -3.41 17.84 -7.09
N VAL A 76 -2.22 17.48 -6.63
CA VAL A 76 -1.90 17.29 -5.20
C VAL A 76 -2.15 18.56 -4.38
N ARG A 77 -1.80 19.74 -4.91
CA ARG A 77 -2.01 21.02 -4.22
C ARG A 77 -3.49 21.31 -3.94
N ASP A 78 -4.35 21.11 -4.94
CA ASP A 78 -5.79 21.34 -4.79
C ASP A 78 -6.40 20.38 -3.77
N ARG A 79 -5.84 19.17 -3.67
CA ARG A 79 -6.22 18.21 -2.62
C ARG A 79 -5.81 18.68 -1.23
N GLU A 80 -4.61 19.24 -1.04
CA GLU A 80 -4.20 19.80 0.25
C GLU A 80 -5.14 20.94 0.70
N LEU A 81 -5.61 21.74 -0.26
CA LEU A 81 -6.56 22.83 -0.03
C LEU A 81 -7.97 22.35 0.38
N LEU A 82 -8.31 21.07 0.23
CA LEU A 82 -9.63 20.57 0.66
C LEU A 82 -9.91 20.81 2.12
N SER A 83 -8.87 20.77 2.95
CA SER A 83 -8.99 21.02 4.39
C SER A 83 -9.48 22.44 4.73
N THR A 84 -9.32 23.40 3.80
CA THR A 84 -9.83 24.78 3.93
C THR A 84 -11.36 24.85 3.74
N TRP A 85 -11.91 23.93 2.95
CA TRP A 85 -13.31 23.96 2.50
C TRP A 85 -14.18 22.89 3.15
N LEU A 86 -13.61 21.74 3.47
CA LEU A 86 -14.30 20.55 3.95
C LEU A 86 -13.75 20.10 5.31
N SER A 87 -14.65 19.57 6.15
CA SER A 87 -14.21 18.81 7.32
C SER A 87 -13.42 17.57 6.88
N LYS A 88 -12.56 17.04 7.75
CA LYS A 88 -11.81 15.81 7.47
C LYS A 88 -12.73 14.64 7.07
N ALA A 89 -13.88 14.53 7.74
CA ALA A 89 -14.90 13.54 7.43
C ALA A 89 -15.47 13.72 6.01
N ALA A 90 -15.84 14.95 5.63
CA ALA A 90 -16.34 15.24 4.30
C ALA A 90 -15.26 15.00 3.23
N ALA A 91 -14.01 15.43 3.46
CA ALA A 91 -12.90 15.21 2.53
C ALA A 91 -12.54 13.72 2.33
N ALA A 92 -12.90 12.86 3.29
CA ALA A 92 -12.69 11.42 3.22
C ALA A 92 -13.82 10.67 2.49
N VAL A 93 -15.04 11.19 2.50
CA VAL A 93 -16.25 10.47 2.03
C VAL A 93 -16.87 11.08 0.78
N VAL A 94 -16.73 12.38 0.54
CA VAL A 94 -17.28 13.01 -0.68
C VAL A 94 -16.54 12.47 -1.93
N PRO A 95 -17.26 12.08 -3.00
CA PRO A 95 -16.68 11.66 -4.27
C PRO A 95 -15.73 12.69 -4.88
N MET A 96 -14.62 12.20 -5.43
CA MET A 96 -13.56 13.03 -5.99
C MET A 96 -13.26 12.68 -7.44
N ILE A 97 -13.19 13.72 -8.28
CA ILE A 97 -12.67 13.63 -9.65
C ILE A 97 -11.30 14.31 -9.69
N ASP A 98 -10.29 13.54 -10.11
CA ASP A 98 -8.95 14.03 -10.41
C ASP A 98 -8.83 14.38 -11.90
N THR A 99 -8.53 15.64 -12.21
CA THR A 99 -8.30 16.09 -13.60
C THR A 99 -6.82 16.06 -14.01
N SER A 100 -5.93 15.64 -13.12
CA SER A 100 -4.48 15.65 -13.31
C SER A 100 -3.90 14.30 -13.76
N GLU A 101 -4.74 13.43 -14.35
CA GLU A 101 -4.30 12.12 -14.87
C GLU A 101 -3.71 11.18 -13.80
N GLY A 102 -4.23 11.24 -12.57
CA GLY A 102 -3.97 10.24 -11.54
C GLY A 102 -2.86 10.63 -10.58
N THR A 103 -2.42 11.90 -10.56
CA THR A 103 -1.51 12.38 -9.50
C THR A 103 -2.18 12.35 -8.13
N VAL A 104 -3.51 12.41 -8.07
CA VAL A 104 -4.27 12.37 -6.83
C VAL A 104 -4.70 10.95 -6.49
N THR A 105 -3.97 10.34 -5.56
CA THR A 105 -4.31 9.01 -5.04
C THR A 105 -5.64 9.01 -4.29
N GLY A 106 -6.44 7.97 -4.52
CA GLY A 106 -7.71 7.76 -3.82
C GLY A 106 -8.91 8.49 -4.42
N ALA A 107 -8.73 9.26 -5.50
CA ALA A 107 -9.84 9.81 -6.28
C ALA A 107 -10.75 8.69 -6.79
N ASP A 108 -12.04 8.98 -6.88
CA ASP A 108 -13.07 8.04 -7.35
C ASP A 108 -13.04 7.92 -8.88
N LEU A 109 -12.69 9.01 -9.58
CA LEU A 109 -12.41 9.03 -11.01
C LEU A 109 -11.16 9.85 -11.30
N SER A 110 -10.41 9.47 -12.34
CA SER A 110 -9.25 10.21 -12.83
C SER A 110 -9.34 10.35 -14.34
N LEU A 111 -9.67 11.56 -14.82
CA LEU A 111 -9.83 11.86 -16.24
C LEU A 111 -9.72 13.37 -16.51
N PRO A 112 -9.19 13.77 -17.69
CA PRO A 112 -9.20 15.16 -18.10
C PRO A 112 -10.64 15.63 -18.37
N LEU A 113 -11.08 16.69 -17.69
CA LEU A 113 -12.40 17.31 -17.89
C LEU A 113 -12.33 18.45 -18.90
N VAL A 114 -12.19 18.09 -20.18
CA VAL A 114 -12.01 19.06 -21.29
C VAL A 114 -13.29 19.41 -22.04
N SER A 115 -14.39 18.68 -21.81
CA SER A 115 -15.69 18.92 -22.47
C SER A 115 -16.86 18.79 -21.50
N ALA A 116 -17.97 19.42 -21.90
CA ALA A 116 -19.27 19.32 -21.24
C ALA A 116 -19.72 17.87 -21.05
N GLU A 117 -19.78 17.13 -22.15
CA GLU A 117 -20.17 15.73 -22.21
C GLU A 117 -19.31 14.84 -21.32
N GLY A 118 -17.98 15.06 -21.32
CA GLY A 118 -17.06 14.31 -20.47
C GLY A 118 -17.32 14.55 -18.98
N PHE A 119 -17.67 15.78 -18.59
CA PHE A 119 -18.02 16.10 -17.22
C PHE A 119 -19.39 15.53 -16.82
N GLU A 120 -20.39 15.59 -17.69
CA GLU A 120 -21.68 14.95 -17.45
C GLU A 120 -21.55 13.44 -17.30
N LEU A 121 -20.74 12.79 -18.14
CA LEU A 121 -20.45 11.36 -18.04
C LEU A 121 -19.74 11.01 -16.72
N ALA A 122 -18.79 11.83 -16.27
CA ALA A 122 -18.12 11.64 -14.98
C ALA A 122 -19.12 11.74 -13.81
N LEU A 123 -20.02 12.74 -13.83
CA LEU A 123 -21.06 12.88 -12.81
C LEU A 123 -22.09 11.75 -12.87
N ALA A 124 -22.45 11.28 -14.06
CA ALA A 124 -23.31 10.12 -14.25
C ALA A 124 -22.67 8.86 -13.65
N ALA A 125 -21.38 8.63 -13.90
CA ALA A 125 -20.63 7.52 -13.33
C ALA A 125 -20.55 7.58 -11.80
N LEU A 126 -20.43 8.77 -11.21
CA LEU A 126 -20.40 8.95 -9.75
C LEU A 126 -21.78 8.95 -9.09
N ARG A 127 -22.87 9.05 -9.86
CA ARG A 127 -24.23 9.21 -9.32
C ARG A 127 -24.61 8.15 -8.27
N PRO A 128 -24.36 6.84 -8.48
CA PRO A 128 -24.68 5.83 -7.45
C PRO A 128 -23.91 6.05 -6.14
N VAL A 129 -22.66 6.50 -6.22
CA VAL A 129 -21.85 6.82 -5.04
C VAL A 129 -22.39 8.06 -4.34
N ILE A 130 -22.73 9.11 -5.09
CA ILE A 130 -23.30 10.36 -4.56
C ILE A 130 -24.60 10.06 -3.81
N GLU A 131 -25.49 9.27 -4.40
CA GLU A 131 -26.77 8.90 -3.80
C GLU A 131 -26.57 8.14 -2.48
N ARG A 132 -25.66 7.16 -2.44
CA ARG A 132 -25.32 6.46 -1.19
C ARG A 132 -24.64 7.36 -0.15
N VAL A 133 -23.84 8.35 -0.57
CA VAL A 133 -23.25 9.33 0.36
C VAL A 133 -24.33 10.25 0.96
N ARG A 134 -25.37 10.60 0.19
CA ARG A 134 -26.50 11.40 0.67
C ARG A 134 -27.33 10.68 1.73
N THR A 135 -27.39 9.35 1.72
CA THR A 135 -28.11 8.56 2.74
C THR A 135 -27.33 8.36 4.04
N LEU A 136 -26.05 8.76 4.10
CA LEU A 136 -25.26 8.64 5.31
C LEU A 136 -25.77 9.56 6.44
N PRO A 137 -25.87 9.06 7.69
CA PRO A 137 -26.24 9.87 8.85
C PRO A 137 -25.32 11.09 9.02
N ALA A 138 -25.90 12.22 9.47
CA ALA A 138 -25.13 13.45 9.70
C ALA A 138 -23.98 13.27 10.71
N THR A 139 -24.12 12.32 11.64
CA THR A 139 -23.11 11.97 12.65
C THR A 139 -21.78 11.51 12.03
N TYR A 140 -21.78 10.89 10.86
CA TYR A 140 -20.54 10.54 10.13
C TYR A 140 -19.66 11.77 9.87
N PHE A 141 -20.29 12.88 9.50
CA PHE A 141 -19.61 14.11 9.09
C PHE A 141 -19.17 14.97 10.27
N GLN A 142 -19.69 14.67 11.47
CA GLN A 142 -19.32 15.30 12.74
C GLN A 142 -18.28 14.48 13.51
N SER A 143 -18.18 13.18 13.23
CA SER A 143 -17.23 12.27 13.87
C SER A 143 -15.78 12.63 13.56
N THR A 144 -14.90 12.39 14.52
CA THR A 144 -13.44 12.49 14.40
C THR A 144 -12.77 11.13 14.22
N ASP A 145 -13.53 10.02 14.17
CA ASP A 145 -12.97 8.67 14.08
C ASP A 145 -12.67 8.26 12.62
N PRO A 146 -11.40 8.04 12.23
CA PRO A 146 -11.05 7.64 10.87
C PRO A 146 -11.60 6.27 10.47
N GLY A 147 -11.90 5.38 11.44
CA GLY A 147 -12.55 4.10 11.18
C GLY A 147 -13.96 4.27 10.65
N LEU A 148 -14.71 5.22 11.18
CA LEU A 148 -16.05 5.54 10.72
C LEU A 148 -16.03 6.06 9.27
N TRP A 149 -15.06 6.93 8.95
CA TRP A 149 -14.90 7.44 7.58
C TRP A 149 -14.46 6.34 6.60
N LEU A 150 -13.61 5.41 7.04
CA LEU A 150 -13.21 4.24 6.26
C LEU A 150 -14.44 3.38 5.93
N LEU A 151 -15.27 3.02 6.92
CA LEU A 151 -16.48 2.24 6.69
C LEU A 151 -17.43 2.92 5.70
N ALA A 152 -17.70 4.22 5.92
CA ALA A 152 -18.54 5.00 5.01
C ALA A 152 -17.99 5.00 3.58
N ARG A 153 -16.67 5.18 3.41
CA ARG A 153 -16.04 5.15 2.09
C ARG A 153 -16.20 3.78 1.44
N LEU A 154 -15.85 2.69 2.12
CA LEU A 154 -15.97 1.33 1.57
C LEU A 154 -17.42 0.99 1.19
N ALA A 155 -18.39 1.35 2.03
CA ALA A 155 -19.80 1.01 1.81
C ALA A 155 -20.41 1.80 0.65
N THR A 156 -20.16 3.11 0.59
CA THR A 156 -20.73 3.97 -0.45
C THR A 156 -20.12 3.74 -1.84
N ARG A 157 -18.93 3.13 -1.91
CA ARG A 157 -18.30 2.69 -3.18
C ARG A 157 -18.47 1.21 -3.46
N GLU A 158 -19.07 0.45 -2.53
CA GLU A 158 -19.19 -1.00 -2.63
C GLU A 158 -17.85 -1.68 -2.96
N MET A 159 -16.79 -1.21 -2.31
CA MET A 159 -15.41 -1.62 -2.60
C MET A 159 -14.73 -2.20 -1.36
N ALA A 160 -13.67 -2.98 -1.60
CA ALA A 160 -12.70 -3.36 -0.59
C ALA A 160 -11.56 -2.34 -0.50
N LEU A 161 -10.91 -2.29 0.66
CA LEU A 161 -9.63 -1.63 0.84
C LEU A 161 -8.52 -2.51 0.26
N GLU A 162 -8.23 -2.30 -1.01
CA GLU A 162 -7.26 -3.11 -1.76
C GLU A 162 -5.85 -2.50 -1.75
N PRO A 163 -4.81 -3.27 -1.38
CA PRO A 163 -3.43 -2.89 -1.60
C PRO A 163 -3.07 -2.98 -3.09
N GLN A 164 -2.20 -2.07 -3.54
CA GLN A 164 -1.66 -2.04 -4.90
C GLN A 164 -0.15 -2.04 -4.85
N ARG A 165 0.50 -2.73 -5.80
CA ARG A 165 1.96 -2.66 -5.98
C ARG A 165 2.36 -1.26 -6.41
N ASP A 166 3.38 -0.71 -5.77
CA ASP A 166 3.93 0.61 -6.08
C ASP A 166 5.45 0.60 -5.89
N VAL A 167 6.19 0.70 -6.99
CA VAL A 167 7.67 0.71 -6.99
C VAL A 167 8.26 1.94 -6.29
N GLY A 168 7.50 3.03 -6.21
CA GLY A 168 7.88 4.27 -5.53
C GLY A 168 7.77 4.16 -4.01
N ALA A 169 6.83 3.34 -3.52
CA ALA A 169 6.63 3.14 -2.09
C ALA A 169 7.74 2.29 -1.46
N LYS A 170 8.21 2.67 -0.26
CA LYS A 170 9.23 1.90 0.49
C LYS A 170 8.81 0.46 0.70
N ALA A 171 7.56 0.20 1.05
CA ALA A 171 7.02 -1.13 1.25
C ALA A 171 6.62 -1.85 -0.05
N THR A 172 6.92 -1.26 -1.22
CA THR A 172 6.50 -1.72 -2.57
C THR A 172 4.99 -1.95 -2.74
N VAL A 173 4.20 -1.50 -1.77
CA VAL A 173 2.76 -1.62 -1.68
C VAL A 173 2.20 -0.31 -1.12
N ARG A 174 1.08 0.14 -1.67
CA ARG A 174 0.31 1.28 -1.20
C ARG A 174 -1.17 0.95 -1.11
N TYR A 175 -1.90 1.69 -0.29
CA TYR A 175 -3.36 1.77 -0.36
C TYR A 175 -3.75 3.14 -0.90
N ALA A 176 -4.62 3.19 -1.90
CA ALA A 176 -5.00 4.43 -2.58
C ALA A 176 -5.56 5.48 -1.60
N GLN A 177 -6.23 5.02 -0.54
CA GLN A 177 -6.89 5.83 0.47
C GLN A 177 -5.94 6.35 1.57
N THR A 178 -4.65 5.98 1.56
CA THR A 178 -3.67 6.36 2.61
C THR A 178 -3.55 7.88 2.75
N SER A 179 -3.59 8.59 1.63
CA SER A 179 -3.52 10.06 1.59
C SER A 179 -4.80 10.74 2.08
N MET A 180 -5.92 10.01 2.14
CA MET A 180 -7.23 10.55 2.50
C MET A 180 -7.62 10.22 3.95
N LEU A 181 -7.16 9.08 4.44
CA LEU A 181 -7.55 8.54 5.73
C LEU A 181 -6.32 8.41 6.64
N PRO A 182 -6.17 9.29 7.64
CA PRO A 182 -5.06 9.17 8.58
C PRO A 182 -5.18 7.85 9.35
N ASN A 183 -4.05 7.21 9.64
CA ASN A 183 -4.01 5.92 10.35
C ASN A 183 -4.90 4.84 9.71
N LEU A 184 -4.98 4.82 8.37
CA LEU A 184 -5.81 3.91 7.58
C LEU A 184 -5.70 2.45 8.03
N LEU A 185 -4.48 1.90 8.07
CA LEU A 185 -4.27 0.49 8.41
C LEU A 185 -4.58 0.17 9.87
N ALA A 186 -4.28 1.08 10.78
CA ALA A 186 -4.66 0.92 12.19
C ALA A 186 -6.18 0.92 12.37
N SER A 187 -6.88 1.75 11.59
CA SER A 187 -8.35 1.79 11.58
C SER A 187 -8.95 0.53 10.95
N ALA A 188 -8.39 0.06 9.84
CA ALA A 188 -8.81 -1.19 9.20
C ALA A 188 -8.63 -2.39 10.14
N GLU A 189 -7.49 -2.51 10.81
CA GLU A 189 -7.23 -3.60 11.75
C GLU A 189 -8.14 -3.52 12.99
N ARG A 190 -8.45 -2.31 13.49
CA ARG A 190 -9.41 -2.13 14.58
C ARG A 190 -10.81 -2.58 14.18
N LEU A 191 -11.26 -2.22 12.97
CA LEU A 191 -12.56 -2.61 12.44
C LEU A 191 -12.65 -4.10 12.14
N TYR A 192 -11.54 -4.72 11.73
CA TYR A 192 -11.42 -6.17 11.61
C TYR A 192 -11.60 -6.86 12.96
N ARG A 193 -10.90 -6.39 14.01
CA ARG A 193 -11.04 -6.93 15.38
C ARG A 193 -12.45 -6.77 15.96
N SER A 194 -13.20 -5.78 15.50
CA SER A 194 -14.61 -5.58 15.85
C SER A 194 -15.59 -6.19 14.84
N GLU A 195 -15.13 -7.06 13.94
CA GLU A 195 -15.96 -7.81 12.97
C GLU A 195 -16.72 -6.94 11.95
N HIS A 196 -16.40 -5.66 11.82
CA HIS A 196 -16.97 -4.78 10.80
C HIS A 196 -16.27 -4.94 9.45
N LEU A 197 -15.01 -5.37 9.48
CA LEU A 197 -14.26 -5.77 8.31
C LEU A 197 -13.85 -7.24 8.43
N GLU A 198 -13.79 -7.92 7.31
CA GLU A 198 -13.00 -9.13 7.15
C GLU A 198 -11.70 -8.76 6.43
N ARG A 199 -10.69 -9.62 6.54
CA ARG A 199 -9.40 -9.41 5.90
C ARG A 199 -8.95 -10.64 5.14
N HIS A 200 -8.36 -10.42 3.97
CA HIS A 200 -7.84 -11.47 3.10
C HIS A 200 -6.33 -11.26 2.92
N PHE A 201 -5.57 -12.35 2.97
CA PHE A 201 -4.13 -12.28 2.75
C PHE A 201 -3.83 -11.76 1.35
N PHE A 202 -2.99 -10.72 1.27
CA PHE A 202 -2.49 -10.20 -0.01
C PHE A 202 -1.05 -10.63 -0.25
N ASP A 203 -0.15 -10.33 0.69
CA ASP A 203 1.27 -10.67 0.54
C ASP A 203 2.00 -10.71 1.89
N ARG A 204 3.20 -11.30 1.90
CA ARG A 204 4.16 -11.25 2.99
C ARG A 204 5.46 -10.60 2.50
N LEU A 205 5.68 -9.37 2.91
CA LEU A 205 6.88 -8.60 2.58
C LEU A 205 8.01 -8.92 3.55
N ASN A 206 9.24 -8.82 3.06
CA ASN A 206 10.45 -8.81 3.89
C ASN A 206 11.01 -7.39 3.93
N LEU A 207 11.13 -6.83 5.14
CA LEU A 207 11.51 -5.43 5.33
C LEU A 207 12.91 -5.29 5.91
N CYS A 208 13.63 -4.29 5.41
CA CYS A 208 14.88 -3.82 5.98
C CYS A 208 14.69 -3.49 7.47
N PRO A 209 15.48 -4.09 8.38
CA PRO A 209 15.36 -3.80 9.80
C PRO A 209 15.70 -2.34 10.15
N SER A 210 16.55 -1.68 9.36
CA SER A 210 17.00 -0.30 9.59
C SER A 210 16.01 0.76 9.13
N CYS A 211 15.32 0.58 8.01
CA CYS A 211 14.47 1.64 7.42
C CYS A 211 13.06 1.18 7.00
N SER A 212 12.71 -0.09 7.23
CA SER A 212 11.43 -0.71 6.88
C SER A 212 11.09 -0.70 5.37
N SER A 213 12.09 -0.58 4.51
CA SER A 213 11.92 -0.74 3.05
C SER A 213 11.88 -2.21 2.64
N ALA A 214 11.00 -2.54 1.70
CA ALA A 214 10.94 -3.82 0.99
C ALA A 214 11.81 -3.83 -0.27
N ARG A 215 12.45 -2.71 -0.63
CA ARG A 215 13.35 -2.61 -1.80
C ARG A 215 14.72 -3.18 -1.45
N LEU A 216 14.83 -4.49 -1.59
CA LEU A 216 15.99 -5.27 -1.18
C LEU A 216 16.63 -5.95 -2.39
N LEU A 217 17.94 -5.79 -2.55
CA LEU A 217 18.75 -6.64 -3.41
C LEU A 217 19.21 -7.84 -2.60
N VAL A 218 18.55 -8.98 -2.82
CA VAL A 218 19.00 -10.27 -2.27
C VAL A 218 20.10 -10.81 -3.19
N ARG A 219 21.21 -11.25 -2.60
CA ARG A 219 22.37 -11.74 -3.35
C ARG A 219 23.18 -12.74 -2.54
N GLU A 220 23.93 -13.55 -3.25
CA GLU A 220 24.98 -14.38 -2.68
C GLU A 220 26.17 -13.51 -2.28
N GLU A 221 26.76 -13.81 -1.12
CA GLU A 221 27.91 -13.08 -0.60
C GLU A 221 28.84 -13.96 0.23
N CYS A 222 30.09 -13.51 0.35
CA CYS A 222 31.10 -14.14 1.17
C CYS A 222 30.76 -14.02 2.65
N ARG A 223 30.74 -15.15 3.38
CA ARG A 223 30.51 -15.20 4.84
C ARG A 223 31.52 -14.37 5.65
N SER A 224 32.74 -14.19 5.13
CA SER A 224 33.80 -13.47 5.83
C SER A 224 33.79 -11.95 5.58
N CYS A 225 33.51 -11.50 4.35
CA CYS A 225 33.67 -10.08 3.99
C CYS A 225 32.43 -9.44 3.34
N ARG A 226 31.35 -10.21 3.12
CA ARG A 226 30.10 -9.80 2.45
C ARG A 226 30.27 -9.23 1.03
N SER A 227 31.39 -9.52 0.40
CA SER A 227 31.55 -9.29 -1.05
C SER A 227 30.68 -10.26 -1.82
N SER A 228 30.01 -9.78 -2.86
CA SER A 228 29.27 -10.61 -3.82
C SER A 228 30.17 -11.18 -4.92
N ASP A 229 31.48 -10.89 -4.89
CA ASP A 229 32.47 -11.46 -5.80
C ASP A 229 32.90 -12.85 -5.28
N VAL A 230 31.95 -13.78 -5.38
CA VAL A 230 32.09 -15.19 -5.04
C VAL A 230 31.99 -16.04 -6.30
N VAL A 231 32.80 -17.09 -6.40
CA VAL A 231 32.84 -18.01 -7.53
C VAL A 231 32.89 -19.44 -7.04
N GLU A 232 32.32 -20.37 -7.80
CA GLU A 232 32.48 -21.79 -7.53
C GLU A 232 33.76 -22.33 -8.17
N GLU A 233 34.52 -23.11 -7.42
CA GLU A 233 35.73 -23.78 -7.91
C GLU A 233 35.77 -25.24 -7.49
N PRO A 234 36.33 -26.13 -8.31
CA PRO A 234 36.56 -27.51 -7.91
C PRO A 234 37.52 -27.59 -6.73
N ILE A 235 37.21 -28.50 -5.80
CA ILE A 235 38.15 -28.95 -4.79
C ILE A 235 39.13 -29.90 -5.49
N ILE A 236 40.43 -29.66 -5.36
CA ILE A 236 41.46 -30.65 -5.72
C ILE A 236 41.90 -31.33 -4.44
N HIS A 237 41.87 -32.66 -4.44
CA HIS A 237 42.42 -33.46 -3.34
C HIS A 237 43.62 -34.25 -3.84
N HIS A 238 44.79 -33.96 -3.28
CA HIS A 238 46.05 -34.64 -3.61
C HIS A 238 46.15 -35.96 -2.84
N LEU A 239 46.03 -37.08 -3.55
CA LEU A 239 45.91 -38.43 -2.96
C LEU A 239 47.15 -38.85 -2.16
N ARG A 240 48.35 -38.36 -2.50
CA ARG A 240 49.60 -38.71 -1.80
C ARG A 240 49.77 -38.01 -0.45
N CYS A 241 49.42 -36.72 -0.35
CA CYS A 241 49.66 -35.95 0.88
C CYS A 241 48.38 -35.50 1.62
N ALA A 242 47.23 -35.93 1.10
CA ALA A 242 45.88 -35.66 1.59
C ALA A 242 45.53 -34.16 1.71
N TYR A 243 46.25 -33.27 1.02
CA TYR A 243 45.87 -31.85 0.99
C TYR A 243 44.65 -31.65 0.10
N GLN A 244 43.69 -30.87 0.58
CA GLN A 244 42.49 -30.47 -0.16
C GLN A 244 42.42 -28.95 -0.19
N GLY A 245 42.10 -28.39 -1.36
CA GLY A 245 41.96 -26.94 -1.52
C GLY A 245 41.31 -26.58 -2.85
N PRO A 246 40.99 -25.31 -3.07
CA PRO A 246 40.45 -24.83 -4.35
C PRO A 246 41.47 -25.04 -5.48
N GLU A 247 41.01 -25.34 -6.69
CA GLU A 247 41.88 -25.57 -7.86
C GLU A 247 42.88 -24.42 -8.09
N ARG A 248 42.49 -23.16 -7.80
CA ARG A 248 43.40 -22.01 -7.92
C ARG A 248 44.71 -22.14 -7.12
N ASP A 249 44.68 -22.82 -5.98
CA ASP A 249 45.86 -23.02 -5.13
C ASP A 249 46.85 -24.03 -5.73
N PHE A 250 46.35 -24.87 -6.65
CA PHE A 250 47.14 -25.87 -7.34
C PHE A 250 47.62 -25.38 -8.71
N ARG A 251 46.97 -24.37 -9.30
CA ARG A 251 47.34 -23.88 -10.63
C ARG A 251 48.73 -23.25 -10.64
N ASP A 252 49.61 -23.83 -11.43
CA ASP A 252 50.94 -23.32 -11.76
C ASP A 252 51.09 -23.32 -13.30
N GLY A 253 50.71 -22.20 -13.92
CA GLY A 253 50.65 -22.07 -15.38
C GLY A 253 49.67 -23.07 -16.02
N ARG A 254 50.19 -24.06 -16.75
CA ARG A 254 49.41 -25.15 -17.38
C ARG A 254 49.40 -26.44 -16.55
N HIS A 255 50.02 -26.43 -15.38
CA HIS A 255 50.20 -27.60 -14.53
C HIS A 255 49.48 -27.43 -13.21
N LEU A 256 49.24 -28.56 -12.54
CA LEU A 256 48.75 -28.60 -11.18
C LEU A 256 49.91 -29.01 -10.27
N THR A 257 50.20 -28.20 -9.27
CA THR A 257 51.28 -28.42 -8.29
C THR A 257 50.67 -28.31 -6.90
N CYS A 258 50.84 -29.33 -6.06
CA CYS A 258 50.31 -29.30 -4.70
C CYS A 258 51.00 -28.20 -3.87
N PRO A 259 50.27 -27.24 -3.28
CA PRO A 259 50.88 -26.15 -2.51
C PRO A 259 51.52 -26.65 -1.20
N LYS A 260 51.06 -27.79 -0.65
CA LYS A 260 51.58 -28.38 0.60
C LYS A 260 52.94 -29.06 0.43
N CYS A 261 53.13 -29.86 -0.62
CA CYS A 261 54.34 -30.68 -0.78
C CYS A 261 55.10 -30.42 -2.09
N ARG A 262 54.62 -29.48 -2.92
CA ARG A 262 55.23 -29.05 -4.19
C ARG A 262 55.38 -30.14 -5.25
N ASN A 263 54.71 -31.29 -5.08
CA ASN A 263 54.65 -32.32 -6.10
C ASN A 263 53.67 -31.93 -7.21
N ARG A 264 54.04 -32.23 -8.45
CA ARG A 264 53.19 -32.05 -9.62
C ARG A 264 52.12 -33.15 -9.68
N LEU A 265 50.93 -32.77 -10.12
CA LEU A 265 49.75 -33.62 -10.25
C LEU A 265 49.45 -33.79 -11.74
N GLU A 266 49.68 -34.97 -12.29
CA GLU A 266 49.57 -35.20 -13.73
C GLU A 266 48.40 -36.12 -14.08
N HIS A 267 48.14 -37.13 -13.26
CA HIS A 267 47.17 -38.17 -13.53
C HIS A 267 45.96 -38.07 -12.60
N PHE A 268 44.79 -37.78 -13.18
CA PHE A 268 43.52 -37.83 -12.45
C PHE A 268 43.25 -39.24 -11.92
N SER A 269 42.66 -39.36 -10.73
CA SER A 269 42.43 -40.60 -9.96
C SER A 269 43.68 -41.35 -9.47
N VAL A 270 44.88 -40.89 -9.80
CA VAL A 270 46.15 -41.46 -9.31
C VAL A 270 46.90 -40.46 -8.45
N ASP A 271 47.10 -39.25 -8.98
CA ASP A 271 47.74 -38.16 -8.24
C ASP A 271 46.69 -37.33 -7.52
N TYR A 272 45.55 -37.03 -8.14
CA TYR A 272 44.50 -36.22 -7.54
C TYR A 272 43.10 -36.63 -8.00
N ASP A 273 42.10 -36.29 -7.20
CA ASP A 273 40.69 -36.32 -7.59
C ASP A 273 40.01 -34.95 -7.36
N LYS A 274 38.74 -34.85 -7.76
CA LYS A 274 37.89 -33.67 -7.60
C LYS A 274 36.62 -34.03 -6.83
N PRO A 275 36.67 -34.10 -5.49
CA PRO A 275 35.57 -34.64 -4.69
C PRO A 275 34.34 -33.72 -4.64
N GLY A 276 34.45 -32.47 -5.08
CA GLY A 276 33.33 -31.54 -5.11
C GLY A 276 33.72 -30.16 -5.59
N ILE A 277 32.86 -29.20 -5.28
CA ILE A 277 33.01 -27.77 -5.53
C ILE A 277 32.92 -27.02 -4.21
N LEU A 278 33.60 -25.89 -4.14
CA LEU A 278 33.53 -24.94 -3.03
C LEU A 278 33.25 -23.55 -3.61
N THR A 279 32.76 -22.65 -2.78
CA THR A 279 32.68 -21.22 -3.06
C THR A 279 33.96 -20.54 -2.61
N VAL A 280 34.61 -19.78 -3.49
CA VAL A 280 35.76 -18.92 -3.17
C VAL A 280 35.37 -17.45 -3.32
N CYS A 281 35.72 -16.62 -2.34
CA CYS A 281 35.63 -15.17 -2.48
C CYS A 281 36.87 -14.61 -3.16
N ASN A 282 36.72 -13.94 -4.31
CA ASN A 282 37.84 -13.28 -4.98
C ASN A 282 38.33 -12.03 -4.23
N SER A 283 37.50 -11.41 -3.38
CA SER A 283 37.89 -10.21 -2.63
C SER A 283 38.72 -10.50 -1.39
N CYS A 284 38.59 -11.66 -0.75
CA CYS A 284 39.31 -11.98 0.50
C CYS A 284 39.91 -13.39 0.57
N GLY A 285 39.68 -14.24 -0.43
CA GLY A 285 40.18 -15.62 -0.47
C GLY A 285 39.44 -16.61 0.43
N HIS A 286 38.42 -16.17 1.19
CA HIS A 286 37.65 -17.08 2.04
C HIS A 286 36.96 -18.17 1.22
N THR A 287 37.00 -19.41 1.73
CA THR A 287 36.36 -20.58 1.13
C THR A 287 35.24 -21.11 2.01
N SER A 288 34.13 -21.50 1.40
CA SER A 288 32.99 -22.10 2.07
C SER A 288 32.31 -23.15 1.18
N GLY A 289 31.54 -24.06 1.75
CA GLY A 289 30.79 -25.05 0.95
C GLY A 289 29.68 -24.42 0.11
N GLU A 290 29.05 -23.36 0.63
CA GLU A 290 28.00 -22.60 -0.04
C GLU A 290 28.15 -21.11 0.28
N PRO A 291 27.76 -20.19 -0.64
CA PRO A 291 27.72 -18.78 -0.34
C PRO A 291 26.70 -18.48 0.78
N ALA A 292 26.86 -17.35 1.47
CA ALA A 292 25.77 -16.83 2.30
C ALA A 292 24.77 -16.10 1.42
N VAL A 293 23.50 -16.07 1.83
CA VAL A 293 22.47 -15.24 1.20
C VAL A 293 22.24 -14.01 2.07
N GLY A 294 22.69 -12.86 1.57
CA GLY A 294 22.54 -11.56 2.21
C GLY A 294 21.55 -10.67 1.49
N PHE A 295 21.31 -9.49 2.06
CA PHE A 295 20.57 -8.41 1.42
C PHE A 295 21.37 -7.11 1.43
N VAL A 296 21.10 -6.26 0.45
CA VAL A 296 21.44 -4.84 0.46
C VAL A 296 20.15 -4.04 0.32
N CYS A 297 19.87 -3.14 1.26
CA CYS A 297 18.72 -2.25 1.13
C CYS A 297 19.03 -1.15 0.11
N LEU A 298 18.16 -1.01 -0.90
CA LEU A 298 18.31 -0.02 -1.96
C LEU A 298 18.00 1.42 -1.49
N ASP A 299 17.42 1.58 -0.30
CA ASP A 299 17.08 2.89 0.27
C ASP A 299 18.09 3.43 1.28
N CYS A 300 18.69 2.58 2.11
CA CYS A 300 19.62 3.01 3.16
C CYS A 300 21.00 2.33 3.09
N ALA A 301 21.24 1.49 2.08
CA ALA A 301 22.47 0.73 1.89
C ALA A 301 22.82 -0.25 3.03
N SER A 302 21.96 -0.43 4.04
CA SER A 302 22.16 -1.41 5.10
C SER A 302 22.32 -2.82 4.52
N LYS A 303 23.26 -3.59 5.06
CA LYS A 303 23.52 -4.97 4.63
C LYS A 303 23.32 -5.92 5.80
N GLY A 304 22.85 -7.13 5.52
CA GLY A 304 22.58 -8.11 6.55
C GLY A 304 22.28 -9.47 5.96
N ASP A 305 22.21 -10.46 6.83
CA ASP A 305 21.76 -11.80 6.46
C ASP A 305 20.26 -11.76 6.14
N ALA A 306 19.83 -12.49 5.11
CA ALA A 306 18.43 -12.46 4.66
C ALA A 306 17.44 -12.93 5.76
N ASN A 307 17.89 -13.76 6.71
CA ASN A 307 17.08 -14.20 7.84
C ASN A 307 16.80 -13.11 8.90
N LEU A 308 17.51 -11.98 8.86
CA LEU A 308 17.29 -10.83 9.75
C LEU A 308 16.21 -9.87 9.22
N LEU A 309 15.68 -10.11 8.02
CA LEU A 309 14.61 -9.30 7.45
C LEU A 309 13.33 -9.45 8.29
N ARG A 310 12.65 -8.32 8.54
CA ARG A 310 11.40 -8.33 9.30
C ARG A 310 10.24 -8.69 8.38
N PRO A 311 9.52 -9.80 8.63
CA PRO A 311 8.33 -10.09 7.84
C PRO A 311 7.19 -9.15 8.21
N GLN A 312 6.46 -8.67 7.21
CA GLN A 312 5.19 -7.96 7.38
C GLN A 312 4.13 -8.58 6.47
N ILE A 313 3.01 -8.98 7.06
CA ILE A 313 1.85 -9.44 6.30
C ILE A 313 1.01 -8.23 5.90
N ILE A 314 0.58 -8.22 4.64
CA ILE A 314 -0.29 -7.23 4.04
C ILE A 314 -1.63 -7.90 3.75
N TYR A 315 -2.72 -7.19 4.04
CA TYR A 315 -4.09 -7.68 3.87
C TYR A 315 -4.90 -6.73 2.99
N SER A 316 -5.85 -7.27 2.22
CA SER A 316 -7.01 -6.49 1.79
C SER A 316 -8.10 -6.58 2.85
N TYR A 317 -8.99 -5.59 2.89
CA TYR A 317 -10.09 -5.56 3.86
C TYR A 317 -11.42 -5.31 3.15
N ALA A 318 -12.42 -6.15 3.44
CA ALA A 318 -13.76 -6.02 2.88
C ALA A 318 -14.80 -5.84 3.99
N LEU A 319 -15.91 -5.19 3.68
CA LEU A 319 -17.01 -5.04 4.62
C LEU A 319 -17.70 -6.37 4.87
N THR A 320 -17.87 -6.71 6.15
CA THR A 320 -18.82 -7.73 6.57
C THR A 320 -20.26 -7.19 6.49
N GLU A 321 -21.25 -8.06 6.66
CA GLU A 321 -22.63 -7.62 6.76
C GLU A 321 -22.86 -6.69 7.97
N LEU A 322 -22.23 -6.98 9.12
CA LEU A 322 -22.24 -6.10 10.29
C LEU A 322 -21.69 -4.71 9.94
N GLY A 323 -20.55 -4.66 9.25
CA GLY A 323 -19.95 -3.42 8.79
C GLY A 323 -20.86 -2.62 7.87
N ARG A 324 -21.56 -3.27 6.94
CA ARG A 324 -22.52 -2.61 6.04
C ARG A 324 -23.70 -2.03 6.81
N GLN A 325 -24.28 -2.79 7.73
CA GLN A 325 -25.41 -2.33 8.54
C GLN A 325 -25.03 -1.16 9.45
N ALA A 326 -23.84 -1.21 10.06
CA ALA A 326 -23.32 -0.14 10.90
C ALA A 326 -23.20 1.20 10.14
N VAL A 327 -23.00 1.17 8.81
CA VAL A 327 -22.94 2.40 8.00
C VAL A 327 -24.26 3.14 7.91
N PHE A 328 -25.36 2.41 7.71
CA PHE A 328 -26.66 3.01 7.39
C PHE A 328 -27.62 3.10 8.58
N ASN A 329 -27.46 2.23 9.59
CA ASN A 329 -28.39 2.16 10.72
C ASN A 329 -28.02 3.08 11.90
N ALA A 330 -27.20 4.10 11.62
CA ALA A 330 -26.34 4.78 12.58
C ALA A 330 -25.45 3.77 13.30
N PHE A 331 -24.18 4.14 13.55
CA PHE A 331 -23.46 3.49 14.64
C PHE A 331 -24.37 3.61 15.87
N ALA A 332 -24.98 2.51 16.30
CA ALA A 332 -25.50 2.40 17.65
C ALA A 332 -24.30 2.78 18.51
N GLU A 333 -24.40 3.94 19.15
CA GLU A 333 -23.36 4.48 20.00
C GLU A 333 -22.86 3.33 20.87
N SER A 334 -21.60 2.91 20.67
CA SER A 334 -20.89 2.26 21.74
C SER A 334 -20.49 3.37 22.71
N ASP A 335 -21.51 3.81 23.44
CA ASP A 335 -21.53 4.55 24.69
C ASP A 335 -20.74 5.86 24.75
N GLY A 336 -21.08 6.69 25.73
CA GLY A 336 -20.29 7.84 26.18
C GLY A 336 -18.94 7.42 26.77
N GLU A 337 -18.16 6.62 26.03
CA GLU A 337 -16.82 6.18 26.40
C GLU A 337 -15.88 7.38 26.23
N THR A 338 -15.58 8.02 27.36
CA THR A 338 -14.60 9.10 27.45
C THR A 338 -13.25 8.65 26.87
N GLU A 339 -12.46 9.58 26.36
CA GLU A 339 -11.10 9.30 25.84
C GLU A 339 -10.23 8.54 26.86
N SER A 340 -10.44 8.81 28.15
CA SER A 340 -9.83 8.06 29.26
C SER A 340 -10.23 6.58 29.31
N GLN A 341 -11.50 6.25 29.07
CA GLN A 341 -11.99 4.87 29.05
C GLN A 341 -11.48 4.14 27.80
N ARG A 342 -11.51 4.80 26.62
CA ARG A 342 -10.94 4.26 25.37
C ARG A 342 -9.45 3.95 25.48
N LEU A 343 -8.68 4.87 26.08
CA LEU A 343 -7.23 4.68 26.28
C LEU A 343 -6.97 3.51 27.23
N ARG A 344 -7.72 3.42 28.35
CA ARG A 344 -7.63 2.30 29.31
C ARG A 344 -7.95 0.96 28.67
N ARG A 345 -8.97 0.90 27.81
CA ARG A 345 -9.34 -0.32 27.07
C ARG A 345 -8.21 -0.75 26.12
N THR A 346 -7.69 0.20 25.33
CA THR A 346 -6.60 -0.03 24.38
C THR A 346 -5.34 -0.53 25.09
N VAL A 347 -4.97 0.11 26.20
CA VAL A 347 -3.85 -0.29 27.05
C VAL A 347 -4.03 -1.71 27.59
N ARG A 348 -5.20 -2.04 28.14
CA ARG A 348 -5.49 -3.39 28.67
C ARG A 348 -5.39 -4.45 27.58
N GLN A 349 -5.93 -4.18 26.41
CA GLN A 349 -5.86 -5.10 25.28
C GLN A 349 -4.41 -5.33 24.82
N PHE A 350 -3.63 -4.26 24.65
CA PHE A 350 -2.22 -4.34 24.28
C PHE A 350 -1.41 -5.21 25.26
N VAL A 351 -1.62 -5.01 26.57
CA VAL A 351 -0.96 -5.81 27.62
C VAL A 351 -1.38 -7.27 27.56
N ALA A 352 -2.67 -7.55 27.35
CA ALA A 352 -3.18 -8.92 27.27
C ALA A 352 -2.58 -9.68 26.07
N GLU A 353 -2.51 -9.03 24.89
CA GLU A 353 -1.93 -9.61 23.68
C GLU A 353 -0.42 -9.91 23.87
N HIS A 354 0.34 -8.98 24.43
CA HIS A 354 1.79 -9.16 24.66
C HIS A 354 2.08 -10.22 25.73
N ARG A 355 1.23 -10.31 26.76
CA ARG A 355 1.31 -11.36 27.79
C ARG A 355 1.02 -12.74 27.20
N ALA A 356 0.03 -12.85 26.32
CA ALA A 356 -0.30 -14.11 25.63
C ALA A 356 0.83 -14.60 24.73
N LEU A 357 1.60 -13.67 24.15
CA LEU A 357 2.74 -13.97 23.28
C LEU A 357 4.09 -14.07 24.01
N ALA A 358 4.11 -13.94 25.35
CA ALA A 358 5.33 -13.87 26.15
C ALA A 358 6.34 -12.78 25.67
N ILE A 359 5.83 -11.71 25.06
CA ILE A 359 6.63 -10.58 24.58
C ILE A 359 6.70 -9.54 25.71
N PRO A 360 7.90 -9.13 26.16
CA PRO A 360 8.04 -8.06 27.13
C PRO A 360 7.46 -6.75 26.56
N CYS A 361 6.62 -6.07 27.33
CA CYS A 361 6.05 -4.78 26.92
C CYS A 361 6.11 -3.76 28.06
N ALA A 362 6.24 -2.48 27.73
CA ALA A 362 6.19 -1.36 28.67
C ALA A 362 5.22 -0.29 28.14
N ILE A 363 4.55 0.41 29.06
CA ILE A 363 3.67 1.53 28.74
C ILE A 363 4.30 2.79 29.31
N LEU A 364 4.50 3.78 28.45
CA LEU A 364 5.08 5.07 28.82
C LEU A 364 3.94 6.09 28.92
N VAL A 365 3.74 6.64 30.12
CA VAL A 365 2.75 7.69 30.38
C VAL A 365 3.49 9.01 30.44
N VAL A 366 3.13 9.95 29.58
CA VAL A 366 3.76 11.27 29.50
C VAL A 366 2.70 12.32 29.81
N GLU A 367 2.94 13.15 30.82
CA GLU A 367 2.08 14.27 31.18
C GLU A 367 2.56 15.52 30.44
N LEU A 368 1.73 16.04 29.53
CA LEU A 368 2.06 17.24 28.75
C LEU A 368 1.54 18.47 29.48
N HIS A 369 2.43 19.25 30.08
CA HIS A 369 2.06 20.56 30.63
C HIS A 369 2.12 21.63 29.53
N PRO A 370 1.10 22.49 29.39
CA PRO A 370 1.18 23.63 28.50
C PRO A 370 2.32 24.55 28.92
N ALA A 371 3.11 25.02 27.96
CA ALA A 371 4.23 25.91 28.21
C ALA A 371 3.74 27.18 28.91
N ARG A 372 4.31 27.50 30.07
CA ARG A 372 4.12 28.80 30.72
C ARG A 372 4.72 29.87 29.80
N VAL A 373 3.87 30.66 29.16
CA VAL A 373 4.29 31.93 28.55
C VAL A 373 4.60 32.86 29.71
N GLY A 374 5.88 32.99 30.10
CA GLY A 374 6.32 34.05 31.02
C GLY A 374 6.06 35.41 30.37
N GLY A 375 5.49 36.42 31.04
CA GLY A 375 5.69 36.75 32.45
C GLY A 375 6.67 37.93 32.51
N GLU A 376 6.11 39.12 32.30
CA GLU A 376 6.52 40.46 32.70
C GLU A 376 7.97 40.69 33.16
N LEU A 377 8.65 41.61 32.45
CA LEU A 377 9.85 42.30 32.91
C LEU A 377 9.47 43.22 34.09
N GLY A 378 9.53 42.67 35.31
CA GLY A 378 9.62 43.45 36.53
C GLY A 378 11.02 44.05 36.65
N GLY A 379 11.17 45.31 36.23
CA GLY A 379 12.29 46.15 36.64
C GLY A 379 11.99 46.72 38.02
N GLY A 380 12.80 46.33 39.01
CA GLY A 380 12.92 47.03 40.28
C GLY A 380 14.29 47.71 40.34
N ASP A 381 14.28 48.99 40.71
CA ASP A 381 15.25 49.66 41.59
C ASP A 381 14.70 51.07 41.88
N ASP A 382 13.93 51.18 42.97
CA ASP A 382 14.24 51.99 44.18
C ASP A 382 13.20 51.72 45.29
#